data_AF-A0AAW9EDB9-F1
#
_entry.id   AF-A0AAW9EDB9-F1
#
_cell.length_a   1.000
_cell.length_b   1.000
_cell.length_c   1.000
_cell.angle_alpha   90.00
_cell.angle_beta   90.00
_cell.angle_gamma   90.00
#
_symmetry.space_group_name_H-M   'P 1'
#
loop_
_entity.id
_entity.type
_entity.pdbx_description
1 polymer ?
#
loop_
_entity_poly.entity_id
_entity_poly.type
_entity_poly.pdbx_seq_one_letter_code
_entity_poly.pdbx_strand_id
1 'polypeptide(L)' 'GLALAWHFINQKQPVIVSYRTHYPAIDGLINAGAQCIQADFSTNDGVMAFADEVLKSTHGLRAILHNASAWMAEKPGAP' A
#
# COMPACT_ATOMS: atom_id res chain seq x y z
N GLY A 1 -7.61 3.46 -3.01
CA GLY A 1 -6.14 3.26 -3.07
C GLY A 1 -5.56 3.73 -4.39
N LEU A 2 -5.69 2.93 -5.45
CA LEU A 2 -5.06 3.18 -6.76
C LEU A 2 -5.33 4.58 -7.34
N ALA A 3 -6.58 5.04 -7.35
CA ALA A 3 -6.92 6.37 -7.87
C ALA A 3 -6.24 7.52 -7.09
N LEU A 4 -6.08 7.39 -5.78
CA LEU A 4 -5.39 8.38 -4.94
C LEU A 4 -3.89 8.39 -5.23
N ALA A 5 -3.28 7.22 -5.42
CA ALA A 5 -1.86 7.13 -5.80
C ALA A 5 -1.61 7.90 -7.11
N TRP A 6 -2.43 7.66 -8.15
CA TRP A 6 -2.36 8.40 -9.40
C TRP A 6 -2.59 9.90 -9.23
N HIS A 7 -3.56 10.30 -8.41
CA HIS A 7 -3.83 11.71 -8.12
C HIS A 7 -2.60 12.43 -7.57
N PHE A 8 -1.93 11.86 -6.57
CA PHE A 8 -0.74 12.46 -5.96
C PHE A 8 0.49 12.42 -6.88
N ILE A 9 0.69 11.33 -7.63
CA ILE A 9 1.74 11.23 -8.66
C ILE A 9 1.57 12.32 -9.73
N ASN A 10 0.35 12.55 -10.20
CA ASN A 10 0.04 13.59 -11.20
C ASN A 10 0.31 15.00 -10.66
N GLN A 11 0.19 15.20 -9.36
CA GLN A 11 0.59 16.44 -8.66
C GLN A 11 2.09 16.50 -8.33
N LYS A 12 2.90 15.57 -8.84
CA LYS A 12 4.35 15.48 -8.58
C LYS A 12 4.70 15.30 -7.10
N GLN A 13 3.81 14.69 -6.33
CA GLN A 13 4.11 14.30 -4.96
C GLN A 13 4.74 12.90 -4.94
N PRO A 14 5.81 12.67 -4.15
CA PRO A 14 6.35 11.34 -3.94
C PRO A 14 5.30 10.44 -3.26
N VAL A 15 5.12 9.23 -3.79
CA VAL A 15 4.14 8.26 -3.27
C VAL A 15 4.82 6.92 -3.02
N ILE A 16 4.61 6.37 -1.83
CA ILE A 16 4.89 4.97 -1.49
C ILE A 16 3.54 4.23 -1.49
N VAL A 17 3.46 3.11 -2.20
CA VAL A 17 2.26 2.27 -2.27
C VAL A 17 2.59 0.88 -1.74
N SER A 18 1.79 0.39 -0.79
CA SER A 18 1.80 -1.02 -0.43
C SER A 18 0.87 -1.84 -1.33
N TYR A 19 1.27 -3.06 -1.66
CA TYR A 19 0.43 -4.03 -2.38
C TYR A 19 0.64 -5.45 -1.86
N ARG A 20 -0.43 -6.26 -1.78
CA ARG A 20 -0.32 -7.64 -1.28
C ARG A 20 0.13 -8.62 -2.36
N THR A 21 -0.51 -8.56 -3.51
CA THR A 21 -0.24 -9.42 -4.67
C THR A 21 0.08 -8.51 -5.85
N HIS A 22 1.04 -8.89 -6.69
CA HIS A 22 1.37 -8.13 -7.90
C HIS A 22 0.20 -8.19 -8.92
N TYR A 23 -0.06 -7.08 -9.60
CA TYR A 23 -1.01 -6.98 -10.71
C TYR A 23 -0.63 -5.80 -11.62
N PRO A 24 -1.09 -5.75 -12.88
CA PRO A 24 -0.58 -4.80 -13.88
C PRO A 24 -0.66 -3.31 -13.52
N ALA A 25 -1.60 -2.92 -12.64
CA ALA A 25 -1.68 -1.52 -12.22
C ALA A 25 -0.50 -1.09 -11.33
N ILE A 26 0.17 -2.04 -10.65
CA ILE A 26 1.40 -1.78 -9.89
C ILE A 26 2.54 -1.42 -10.84
N ASP A 27 2.66 -2.10 -11.98
CA ASP A 27 3.66 -1.74 -13.00
C ASP A 27 3.45 -0.32 -13.52
N GLY A 28 2.18 0.07 -13.71
CA GLY A 28 1.82 1.44 -14.06
C GLY A 28 2.31 2.46 -13.03
N LEU A 29 2.15 2.17 -11.74
CA LEU A 29 2.62 3.05 -10.65
C LEU A 29 4.15 3.12 -10.59
N ILE A 30 4.85 1.99 -10.73
CA ILE A 30 6.32 1.92 -10.78
C ILE A 30 6.85 2.76 -11.93
N ASN A 31 6.30 2.58 -13.14
CA ASN A 31 6.69 3.34 -14.33
C ASN A 31 6.42 4.84 -14.19
N ALA A 32 5.45 5.23 -13.37
CA ALA A 32 5.14 6.62 -13.05
C ALA A 32 5.99 7.19 -11.90
N GLY A 33 6.93 6.41 -11.36
CA GLY A 33 7.88 6.83 -10.33
C GLY A 33 7.39 6.61 -8.88
N ALA A 34 6.31 5.86 -8.68
CA ALA A 34 5.89 5.47 -7.34
C ALA A 34 6.80 4.37 -6.78
N GLN A 35 7.14 4.47 -5.50
CA GLN A 35 7.79 3.37 -4.81
C GLN A 35 6.75 2.35 -4.37
N CYS A 36 6.79 1.16 -4.97
CA CYS A 36 5.84 0.10 -4.67
C CYS A 36 6.51 -0.97 -3.81
N ILE A 37 6.00 -1.18 -2.59
CA ILE A 37 6.52 -2.15 -1.63
C ILE A 37 5.49 -3.26 -1.47
N GLN A 38 5.91 -4.51 -1.65
CA GLN A 38 5.02 -5.63 -1.38
C GLN A 38 4.85 -5.81 0.13
N ALA A 39 3.62 -5.92 0.60
CA ALA A 39 3.31 -6.10 2.01
C ALA A 39 2.04 -6.93 2.20
N ASP A 40 2.12 -7.91 3.11
CA ASP A 40 0.94 -8.61 3.61
C ASP A 40 0.63 -8.12 5.03
N PHE A 41 -0.58 -7.60 5.22
CA PHE A 41 -1.03 -7.08 6.50
C PHE A 41 -1.92 -8.08 7.26
N SER A 42 -1.92 -9.35 6.88
CA SER A 42 -2.66 -10.39 7.62
C SER A 42 -1.98 -10.84 8.92
N THR A 43 -0.73 -10.44 9.16
CA THR A 43 0.04 -10.75 10.37
C THR A 43 0.76 -9.53 10.91
N ASN A 44 1.05 -9.50 12.21
CA ASN A 44 1.84 -8.44 12.83
C ASN A 44 3.25 -8.36 12.22
N ASP A 45 3.88 -9.50 11.96
CA ASP A 45 5.22 -9.54 11.35
C ASP A 45 5.24 -8.89 9.97
N GLY A 46 4.20 -9.12 9.16
CA GLY A 46 4.07 -8.48 7.85
C GLY A 46 3.88 -6.96 7.93
N VAL A 47 3.14 -6.48 8.95
CA VAL A 47 3.01 -5.05 9.23
C VAL A 47 4.36 -4.44 9.65
N MET A 48 5.09 -5.11 10.54
CA MET A 48 6.39 -4.63 11.03
C MET A 48 7.44 -4.62 9.92
N ALA A 49 7.50 -5.68 9.10
CA ALA A 49 8.41 -5.75 7.95
C ALA A 49 8.17 -4.60 6.95
N PHE A 50 6.90 -4.26 6.70
CA PHE A 50 6.56 -3.11 5.86
C PHE A 50 7.00 -1.78 6.49
N ALA A 51 6.78 -1.60 7.80
CA ALA A 51 7.21 -0.39 8.50
C ALA A 51 8.73 -0.21 8.44
N ASP A 52 9.50 -1.29 8.65
CA ASP A 52 10.96 -1.28 8.54
C ASP A 52 11.43 -0.91 7.12
N GLU A 53 10.75 -1.39 6.09
CA GLU A 53 11.08 -1.04 4.70
C GLU A 53 10.79 0.43 4.40
N VAL A 54 9.67 0.96 4.91
CA VAL A 54 9.35 2.38 4.78
C VAL A 54 10.41 3.24 5.48
N LEU A 55 10.83 2.88 6.69
CA LEU A 55 11.88 3.61 7.44
C LEU A 55 13.22 3.65 6.71
N LYS A 56 13.57 2.59 5.96
CA LYS A 56 14.79 2.58 5.13
C LYS A 56 14.65 3.44 3.88
N SER A 57 13.44 3.59 3.36
CA SER A 57 13.18 4.26 2.08
C SER A 57 13.07 5.78 2.15
N THR A 58 12.75 6.34 3.31
CA THR A 58 12.50 7.79 3.46
C THR A 58 12.82 8.28 4.86
N HIS A 59 13.21 9.55 4.98
CA HIS A 59 13.47 10.23 6.24
C HIS A 59 12.21 10.85 6.87
N GLY A 60 11.07 10.83 6.17
CA GLY A 60 9.82 11.35 6.68
C GLY A 60 8.63 11.06 5.78
N LEU A 61 7.44 11.09 6.37
CA LEU A 61 6.16 10.94 5.68
C LEU A 61 5.32 12.19 5.87
N ARG A 62 4.77 12.73 4.79
CA ARG A 62 3.82 13.85 4.85
C ARG A 62 2.46 13.42 5.40
N ALA A 63 2.03 12.22 5.06
CA ALA A 63 0.76 11.63 5.48
C ALA A 63 0.82 10.11 5.32
N ILE A 64 -0.08 9.41 6.02
CA ILE A 64 -0.31 7.97 5.86
C ILE A 64 -1.78 7.76 5.56
N LEU A 65 -2.08 7.02 4.49
CA LEU A 65 -3.44 6.65 4.10
C LEU A 65 -3.62 5.14 4.32
N HIS A 66 -4.30 4.76 5.41
CA HIS A 66 -4.65 3.36 5.70
C HIS A 66 -5.82 2.91 4.81
N ASN A 67 -5.53 2.62 3.54
CA ASN A 67 -6.52 2.18 2.55
C ASN A 67 -6.64 0.65 2.42
N ALA A 68 -5.63 -0.10 2.86
CA ALA A 68 -5.64 -1.55 2.75
C ALA A 68 -6.84 -2.12 3.54
N SER A 69 -7.67 -2.90 2.85
CA SER A 69 -8.87 -3.51 3.42
C SER A 69 -9.05 -4.90 2.83
N ALA A 70 -9.64 -5.79 3.61
CA ALA A 70 -10.07 -7.09 3.17
C ALA A 70 -11.50 -7.28 3.69
N TRP A 71 -12.44 -7.55 2.79
CA TRP A 71 -13.77 -7.98 3.18
C TRP A 71 -13.78 -9.50 3.30
N MET A 72 -14.30 -10.00 4.41
CA MET A 72 -14.57 -11.42 4.62
C MET A 72 -16.07 -11.61 4.68
N ALA A 73 -16.58 -12.59 3.93
CA ALA A 73 -18.00 -12.91 3.96
C ALA A 73 -18.42 -13.34 5.36
N GLU A 74 -19.59 -12.86 5.79
CA GLU A 74 -20.23 -13.33 7.01
C GLU A 74 -20.56 -14.82 6.86
N LYS A 75 -20.28 -15.60 7.91
CA LYS A 75 -20.68 -17.01 7.95
C LYS A 75 -22.16 -17.07 8.36
N PRO A 76 -23.04 -17.74 7.59
CA PRO A 76 -24.40 -17.99 8.04
C PRO A 76 -24.37 -18.76 9.37
N GLY A 77 -24.97 -18.20 10.43
CA GLY A 77 -25.06 -18.84 11.75
C GLY A 77 -23.97 -18.49 12.76
N ALA A 78 -23.20 -17.42 12.56
CA ALA A 78 -22.59 -16.75 13.72
C ALA A 78 -23.72 -16.15 14.58
N PRO A 79 -23.69 -16.29 15.92
CA PRO A 79 -24.77 -15.82 16.80
C PRO A 79 -25.01 -14.32 16.70
#